data_AF-A0A661A3G0-F1
#
_entry.id   AF-A0A661A3G0-F1
#
_cell.length_a   1.000
_cell.length_b   1.000
_cell.length_c   1.000
_cell.angle_alpha   90.00
_cell.angle_beta   90.00
_cell.angle_gamma   90.00
#
_symmetry.space_group_name_H-M   'P 1'
#
loop_
_entity.id
_entity.type
_entity.pdbx_description
1 polymer ?
#
loop_
_entity_poly.entity_id
_entity_poly.type
_entity_poly.pdbx_seq_one_letter_code
_entity_poly.pdbx_strand_id
1 'polypeptide(L)'
;MLRACYGLGYESQFGNGSLLKTPNDRLKDASFFGFNVDAWNSEEMQIQATVARAFNVTDGFNGYVIMPNNPVTGQPMPGPIVTRFTPSENLGEIDLASLLVTRRDGPVDYFASASLSSTRPEGNVTTPFGGLMADPFEVAESQTGTMFYLGARYNLSDEKTKIGVEYNQGSEYWFNFAASSDDIISPKTSTRGNVFEGYVTHRITKRFITKVGYIRYNFDYSGSGWHLGRPKDLNERQVLGFPTYTKADELTLSFMARF
;
A
#
# COMPACT_ATOMS: atom_id res chain seq x y z
N MET A 1 -5.53 19.80 15.86
CA MET A 1 -6.43 18.74 16.42
C MET A 1 -5.67 17.42 16.41
N LEU A 2 -5.76 16.61 17.47
CA LEU A 2 -5.15 15.27 17.54
C LEU A 2 -6.24 14.20 17.42
N ARG A 3 -6.04 13.23 16.53
CA ARG A 3 -6.87 12.03 16.40
C ARG A 3 -6.00 10.80 16.61
N ALA A 4 -6.53 9.82 17.34
CA ALA A 4 -5.89 8.51 17.48
C ALA A 4 -6.77 7.45 16.81
N CYS A 5 -6.13 6.46 16.20
CA CYS A 5 -6.81 5.29 15.65
C CYS A 5 -6.14 4.02 16.17
N TYR A 6 -6.96 3.00 16.38
CA TYR A 6 -6.54 1.65 16.71
C TYR A 6 -7.29 0.68 15.80
N GLY A 7 -6.61 -0.37 15.35
CA GLY A 7 -7.20 -1.42 14.52
C GLY A 7 -6.61 -2.77 14.84
N LEU A 8 -7.37 -3.82 14.56
CA LEU A 8 -6.91 -5.21 14.59
C LEU A 8 -6.85 -5.73 13.15
N GLY A 9 -5.74 -6.36 12.79
CA GLY A 9 -5.50 -6.93 11.46
C GLY A 9 -5.72 -8.43 11.41
N TYR A 10 -4.97 -9.17 12.23
CA TYR A 10 -5.07 -10.61 12.38
C TYR A 10 -5.31 -10.94 13.85
N GLU A 11 -6.32 -11.75 14.10
CA GLU A 11 -6.65 -12.27 15.41
C GLU A 11 -6.33 -13.76 15.44
N SER A 12 -5.52 -14.20 16.40
CA SER A 12 -5.05 -15.59 16.56
C SER A 12 -5.99 -16.46 17.41
N GLN A 13 -7.17 -15.94 17.74
CA GLN A 13 -8.17 -16.59 18.58
C GLN A 13 -9.16 -17.43 17.75
N PHE A 14 -10.48 -17.23 17.93
CA PHE A 14 -11.49 -18.12 17.39
C PHE A 14 -11.63 -18.01 15.86
N GLY A 15 -11.73 -19.16 15.16
CA GLY A 15 -12.05 -19.22 13.73
C GLY A 15 -10.87 -19.36 12.76
N ASN A 16 -9.64 -19.56 13.24
CA ASN A 16 -8.44 -19.77 12.43
C ASN A 16 -7.69 -21.08 12.79
N GLY A 17 -6.63 -21.40 12.05
CA GLY A 17 -5.79 -22.59 12.32
C GLY A 17 -4.95 -22.54 13.60
N SER A 18 -4.84 -21.39 14.27
CA SER A 18 -4.12 -21.22 15.55
C SER A 18 -4.85 -21.89 16.73
N LEU A 19 -6.15 -22.20 16.59
CA LEU A 19 -6.88 -23.02 17.57
C LEU A 19 -6.34 -24.44 17.69
N LEU A 20 -5.66 -24.94 16.64
CA LEU A 20 -5.04 -26.27 16.62
C LEU A 20 -3.67 -26.28 17.32
N LYS A 21 -3.14 -25.12 17.69
CA LYS A 21 -1.85 -24.94 18.38
C LYS A 21 -2.06 -24.76 19.88
N THR A 22 -1.05 -25.13 20.68
CA THR A 22 -1.06 -24.79 22.11
C THR A 22 -1.04 -23.28 22.29
N PRO A 23 -1.56 -22.72 23.39
CA PRO A 23 -1.60 -21.27 23.59
C PRO A 23 -0.24 -20.57 23.44
N ASN A 24 0.86 -21.25 23.78
CA ASN A 24 2.22 -20.70 23.66
C ASN A 24 2.73 -20.65 22.21
N ASP A 25 2.19 -21.50 21.33
CA ASP A 25 2.59 -21.58 19.92
C ASP A 25 1.67 -20.76 19.01
N ARG A 26 0.72 -20.01 19.59
CA ARG A 26 -0.18 -19.12 18.85
C ARG A 26 0.53 -17.84 18.47
N LEU A 27 0.18 -17.32 17.30
CA LEU A 27 0.65 -16.01 16.86
C LEU A 27 0.15 -14.91 17.79
N LYS A 28 0.95 -13.85 17.91
CA LYS A 28 0.46 -12.60 18.48
C LYS A 28 -0.49 -11.93 17.50
N ASP A 29 -1.52 -11.29 18.02
CA ASP A 29 -2.46 -10.51 17.21
C ASP A 29 -1.71 -9.37 16.52
N ALA A 30 -1.99 -9.19 15.23
CA ALA A 30 -1.50 -8.04 14.49
C ALA A 30 -2.41 -6.85 14.81
N SER A 31 -1.84 -5.81 15.40
CA SER A 31 -2.57 -4.60 15.77
C SER A 31 -1.94 -3.36 15.13
N PHE A 32 -2.76 -2.34 14.94
CA PHE A 32 -2.37 -1.08 14.34
C PHE A 32 -2.70 0.05 15.29
N PHE A 33 -1.79 1.00 15.42
CA PHE A 33 -2.03 2.20 16.19
C PHE A 33 -1.45 3.40 15.46
N GLY A 34 -2.15 4.53 15.49
CA GLY A 34 -1.67 5.73 14.83
C GLY A 34 -2.26 7.01 15.37
N PHE A 35 -1.56 8.10 15.08
CA PHE A 35 -1.96 9.46 15.39
C PHE A 35 -1.99 10.30 14.12
N ASN A 36 -3.01 11.14 14.02
CA ASN A 36 -3.09 12.21 13.03
C ASN A 36 -3.14 13.54 13.77
N VAL A 37 -2.22 14.42 13.43
CA VAL A 37 -2.07 15.76 13.99
C VAL A 37 -2.35 16.77 12.88
N ASP A 38 -3.45 17.51 13.00
CA ASP A 38 -3.60 18.74 12.21
C ASP A 38 -2.83 19.84 12.92
N ALA A 39 -1.64 20.14 12.40
CA ALA A 39 -0.77 21.20 12.89
C ALA A 39 -1.29 22.58 12.47
N TRP A 40 -1.89 22.66 11.28
CA TRP A 40 -2.54 23.86 10.78
C TRP A 40 -3.82 23.49 10.02
N ASN A 41 -4.89 24.25 10.23
CA ASN A 41 -6.15 24.04 9.52
C ASN A 41 -6.90 25.38 9.37
N SER A 42 -7.00 25.86 8.13
CA SER A 42 -7.66 27.09 7.72
C SER A 42 -8.42 26.86 6.41
N GLU A 43 -9.22 27.82 5.96
CA GLU A 43 -9.99 27.68 4.71
C GLU A 43 -9.11 27.45 3.46
N GLU A 44 -7.90 28.01 3.45
CA GLU A 44 -7.00 27.98 2.29
C GLU A 44 -5.83 27.01 2.46
N MET A 45 -5.53 26.56 3.68
CA MET A 45 -4.35 25.74 3.95
C MET A 45 -4.57 24.75 5.08
N GLN A 46 -4.08 23.53 4.88
CA GLN A 46 -3.98 22.49 5.89
C GLN A 46 -2.58 21.90 5.92
N ILE A 47 -2.07 21.67 7.13
CA ILE A 47 -0.84 20.91 7.38
C ILE A 47 -1.22 19.78 8.34
N GLN A 48 -1.04 18.55 7.88
CA GLN A 48 -1.32 17.35 8.65
C GLN A 48 -0.10 16.45 8.73
N ALA A 49 0.19 15.95 9.92
CA ALA A 49 1.19 14.91 10.14
C ALA A 49 0.50 13.63 10.62
N THR A 50 0.96 12.50 10.12
CA THR A 50 0.49 11.16 10.51
C THR A 50 1.67 10.35 10.96
N VAL A 51 1.52 9.64 12.08
CA VAL A 51 2.45 8.57 12.49
C VAL A 51 1.63 7.35 12.82
N ALA A 52 2.07 6.18 12.37
CA ALA A 52 1.39 4.92 12.62
C ALA A 52 2.40 3.79 12.81
N ARG A 53 2.00 2.77 13.55
CA ARG A 53 2.75 1.54 13.76
C ARG A 53 1.83 0.35 13.60
N ALA A 54 2.31 -0.64 12.87
CA ALA A 54 1.78 -1.99 12.84
C ALA A 54 2.66 -2.89 13.71
N PHE A 55 2.04 -3.64 14.61
CA PHE A 55 2.68 -4.56 15.53
C PHE A 55 2.42 -6.00 15.09
N ASN A 56 3.43 -6.85 15.24
CA ASN A 56 3.32 -8.29 15.00
C ASN A 56 2.73 -8.66 13.63
N VAL A 57 3.09 -7.92 12.58
CA VAL A 57 2.61 -8.16 11.21
C VAL A 57 2.87 -9.61 10.84
N THR A 58 1.86 -10.30 10.33
CA THR A 58 1.95 -11.73 10.01
C THR A 58 2.43 -11.98 8.58
N ASP A 59 2.83 -13.22 8.32
CA ASP A 59 3.30 -13.74 7.02
C ASP A 59 2.21 -13.97 5.97
N GLY A 60 0.98 -13.55 6.26
CA GLY A 60 -0.11 -13.57 5.29
C GLY A 60 -1.49 -13.55 5.94
N PHE A 61 -2.44 -14.20 5.28
CA PHE A 61 -3.85 -14.26 5.67
C PHE A 61 -4.41 -15.68 5.56
N ASN A 62 -5.53 -15.96 6.23
CA ASN A 62 -6.23 -17.23 6.06
C ASN A 62 -6.86 -17.29 4.67
N GLY A 63 -6.46 -18.25 3.84
CA GLY A 63 -6.97 -18.34 2.48
C GLY A 63 -6.60 -19.63 1.77
N TYR A 64 -7.02 -19.73 0.51
CA TYR A 64 -6.55 -20.76 -0.40
C TYR A 64 -5.46 -20.17 -1.28
N VAL A 65 -4.33 -20.84 -1.35
CA VAL A 65 -3.21 -20.47 -2.20
C VAL A 65 -2.92 -21.60 -3.17
N ILE A 66 -2.61 -21.24 -4.42
CA ILE A 66 -2.12 -22.17 -5.42
C ILE A 66 -0.64 -21.85 -5.59
N MET A 67 0.21 -22.77 -5.18
CA MET A 67 1.66 -22.65 -5.34
C MET A 67 2.09 -23.55 -6.50
N PRO A 68 2.63 -23.00 -7.61
CA PRO A 68 3.11 -23.82 -8.72
C PRO A 68 4.37 -24.62 -8.34
N ASN A 69 5.15 -24.10 -7.40
CA ASN A 69 6.36 -24.71 -6.88
C ASN A 69 6.27 -24.80 -5.36
N ASN A 70 6.84 -25.86 -4.80
CA ASN A 70 6.90 -26.07 -3.36
C ASN A 70 7.82 -24.98 -2.76
N PRO A 71 7.33 -24.18 -1.80
CA PRO A 71 8.07 -23.02 -1.31
C PRO A 71 9.28 -23.40 -0.44
N VAL A 72 9.36 -24.66 0.02
CA VAL A 72 10.48 -25.18 0.81
C VAL A 72 11.57 -25.78 -0.09
N THR A 73 11.18 -26.44 -1.19
CA THR A 73 12.12 -27.20 -2.05
C THR A 73 12.34 -26.59 -3.43
N GLY A 74 11.53 -25.60 -3.83
CA GLY A 74 11.54 -24.98 -5.16
C GLY A 74 11.06 -25.88 -6.31
N GLN A 75 10.76 -27.16 -6.03
CA GLN A 75 10.33 -28.13 -7.04
C GLN A 75 8.89 -27.90 -7.49
N PRO A 76 8.54 -28.16 -8.77
CA PRO A 76 7.14 -28.09 -9.23
C PRO A 76 6.24 -28.97 -8.37
N MET A 77 5.12 -28.43 -7.91
CA MET A 77 4.12 -29.21 -7.19
C MET A 77 3.23 -29.97 -8.19
N PRO A 78 2.87 -31.23 -7.91
CA PRO A 78 2.04 -32.01 -8.82
C PRO A 78 0.61 -31.45 -8.87
N GLY A 79 0.32 -30.65 -9.90
CA GLY A 79 -0.99 -30.07 -10.20
C GLY A 79 -1.27 -28.74 -9.48
N PRO A 80 -2.43 -28.10 -9.77
CA PRO A 80 -2.88 -26.93 -9.01
C PRO A 80 -3.34 -27.39 -7.62
N ILE A 81 -2.40 -27.69 -6.73
CA ILE A 81 -2.70 -28.04 -5.34
C ILE A 81 -3.22 -26.78 -4.65
N VAL A 82 -4.54 -26.72 -4.48
CA VAL A 82 -5.20 -25.71 -3.66
C VAL A 82 -4.93 -26.04 -2.20
N THR A 83 -4.01 -25.30 -1.58
CA THR A 83 -3.65 -25.52 -0.17
C THR A 83 -4.28 -24.43 0.67
N ARG A 84 -4.80 -24.80 1.84
CA ARG A 84 -5.22 -23.83 2.84
C ARG A 84 -3.96 -23.25 3.49
N PHE A 85 -3.74 -21.94 3.33
CA PHE A 85 -2.72 -21.22 4.06
C PHE A 85 -3.34 -20.55 5.29
N THR A 86 -2.67 -20.70 6.42
CA THR A 86 -2.93 -19.95 7.64
C THR A 86 -1.61 -19.32 8.05
N PRO A 87 -1.62 -18.05 8.49
CA PRO A 87 -0.40 -17.39 8.95
C PRO A 87 0.35 -18.23 9.96
N SER A 88 1.66 -18.30 9.80
CA SER A 88 2.51 -19.21 10.56
C SER A 88 3.47 -18.48 11.49
N GLU A 89 3.86 -17.24 11.16
CA GLU A 89 4.85 -16.45 11.89
C GLU A 89 4.47 -14.97 12.03
N ASN A 90 4.97 -14.33 13.11
CA ASN A 90 4.97 -12.87 13.24
C ASN A 90 6.29 -12.34 12.68
N LEU A 91 6.22 -11.56 11.60
CA LEU A 91 7.37 -11.06 10.86
C LEU A 91 8.04 -9.84 11.47
N GLY A 92 7.35 -9.12 12.35
CA GLY A 92 7.86 -7.94 13.04
C GLY A 92 6.93 -6.74 12.99
N GLU A 93 7.51 -5.54 12.97
CA GLU A 93 6.79 -4.27 13.05
C GLU A 93 7.01 -3.40 11.81
N ILE A 94 6.06 -2.52 11.51
CA ILE A 94 6.16 -1.52 10.44
C ILE A 94 5.75 -0.16 10.98
N ASP A 95 6.63 0.82 10.90
CA ASP A 95 6.33 2.22 11.19
C ASP A 95 6.06 3.00 9.92
N LEU A 96 5.09 3.90 9.99
CA LEU A 96 4.77 4.87 8.95
C LEU A 96 4.79 6.28 9.54
N ALA A 97 5.35 7.22 8.79
CA ALA A 97 5.23 8.64 9.07
C ALA A 97 4.89 9.38 7.77
N SER A 98 4.07 10.43 7.86
CA SER A 98 3.71 11.24 6.71
C SER A 98 3.48 12.69 7.12
N LEU A 99 3.88 13.60 6.24
CA LEU A 99 3.54 15.01 6.30
C LEU A 99 2.81 15.38 5.01
N LEU A 100 1.63 15.97 5.14
CA LEU A 100 0.81 16.46 4.04
C LEU A 100 0.58 17.96 4.22
N VAL A 101 0.81 18.69 3.13
CA VAL A 101 0.43 20.09 2.99
C VAL A 101 -0.55 20.19 1.84
N THR A 102 -1.70 20.81 2.07
CA THR A 102 -2.64 21.19 1.02
C THR A 102 -2.85 22.70 1.08
N ARG A 103 -2.88 23.36 -0.06
CA ARG A 103 -3.09 24.80 -0.14
C ARG A 103 -3.90 25.19 -1.37
N ARG A 104 -4.71 26.23 -1.22
CA ARG A 104 -5.47 26.86 -2.28
C ARG A 104 -5.02 28.31 -2.42
N ASP A 105 -4.55 28.67 -3.60
CA ASP A 105 -4.20 30.04 -3.97
C ASP A 105 -5.02 30.45 -5.20
N GLY A 106 -6.12 31.19 -4.96
CA GLY A 106 -7.05 31.61 -6.00
C GLY A 106 -7.70 30.43 -6.75
N PRO A 107 -7.50 30.31 -8.08
CA PRO A 107 -8.06 29.19 -8.86
C PRO A 107 -7.25 27.90 -8.73
N VAL A 108 -6.08 27.90 -8.09
CA VAL A 108 -5.19 26.73 -8.00
C VAL A 108 -5.30 26.08 -6.64
N ASP A 109 -5.61 24.78 -6.61
CA ASP A 109 -5.40 23.93 -5.45
C ASP A 109 -4.16 23.09 -5.68
N TYR A 110 -3.32 22.90 -4.68
CA TYR A 110 -2.19 21.99 -4.75
C TYR A 110 -1.93 21.30 -3.42
N PHE A 111 -1.23 20.18 -3.52
CA PHE A 111 -0.78 19.45 -2.35
C PHE A 111 0.61 18.88 -2.57
N ALA A 112 1.28 18.65 -1.44
CA ALA A 112 2.53 17.92 -1.38
C ALA A 112 2.53 17.03 -0.14
N SER A 113 2.96 15.78 -0.29
CA SER A 113 3.25 14.92 0.84
C SER A 113 4.60 14.24 0.72
N ALA A 114 5.23 14.04 1.87
CA ALA A 114 6.41 13.21 2.04
C ALA A 114 6.11 12.17 3.12
N SER A 115 6.37 10.92 2.80
CA SER A 115 6.06 9.78 3.66
C SER A 115 7.25 8.86 3.79
N LEU A 116 7.34 8.19 4.93
CA LEU A 116 8.41 7.28 5.34
C LEU A 116 7.77 5.99 5.84
N SER A 117 8.37 4.86 5.48
CA SER A 117 8.04 3.55 6.02
C SER A 117 9.31 2.90 6.56
N SER A 118 9.27 2.32 7.74
CA SER A 118 10.40 1.61 8.32
C SER A 118 9.98 0.25 8.84
N THR A 119 10.66 -0.80 8.41
CA THR A 119 10.41 -2.17 8.87
C THR A 119 11.38 -2.54 9.98
N ARG A 120 10.88 -3.26 10.99
CA ARG A 120 11.69 -3.89 12.04
C ARG A 120 11.34 -5.37 12.08
N PRO A 121 12.09 -6.20 11.35
CA PRO A 121 11.84 -7.63 11.33
C PRO A 121 12.12 -8.28 12.68
N GLU A 122 11.35 -9.33 12.99
CA GLU A 122 11.66 -10.25 14.08
C GLU A 122 12.88 -11.11 13.71
N GLY A 123 13.76 -11.36 14.67
CA GLY A 123 15.04 -12.02 14.40
C GLY A 123 14.88 -13.47 13.94
N ASN A 124 15.58 -13.86 12.87
CA ASN A 124 15.63 -15.22 12.33
C ASN A 124 14.27 -15.82 11.90
N VAL A 125 13.27 -14.97 11.61
CA VAL A 125 11.99 -15.42 11.06
C VAL A 125 12.05 -15.44 9.54
N THR A 126 11.82 -16.63 8.95
CA THR A 126 11.62 -16.81 7.51
C THR A 126 10.44 -17.74 7.28
N THR A 127 9.69 -17.48 6.22
CA THR A 127 8.51 -18.26 5.85
C THR A 127 8.60 -18.72 4.40
N PRO A 128 7.67 -19.57 3.92
CA PRO A 128 7.48 -19.82 2.49
C PRO A 128 7.42 -18.57 1.59
N PHE A 129 7.00 -17.43 2.15
CA PHE A 129 6.91 -16.14 1.47
C PHE A 129 8.03 -15.16 1.89
N GLY A 130 9.07 -15.67 2.55
CA GLY A 130 10.17 -14.87 3.06
C GLY A 130 9.89 -14.21 4.41
N GLY A 131 10.70 -13.21 4.73
CA GLY A 131 10.56 -12.37 5.91
C GLY A 131 9.95 -11.01 5.56
N LEU A 132 9.91 -10.11 6.55
CA LEU A 132 9.50 -8.73 6.33
C LEU A 132 10.48 -8.03 5.38
N MET A 133 10.05 -7.74 4.15
CA MET A 133 10.88 -7.17 3.06
C MET A 133 12.11 -8.02 2.67
N ALA A 134 12.06 -9.34 2.90
CA ALA A 134 13.17 -10.26 2.61
C ALA A 134 12.65 -11.52 1.91
N ASP A 135 13.44 -12.07 0.99
CA ASP A 135 13.07 -13.30 0.29
C ASP A 135 13.16 -14.53 1.21
N PRO A 136 12.52 -15.66 0.85
CA PRO A 136 12.77 -16.93 1.50
C PRO A 136 14.28 -17.22 1.60
N PHE A 137 14.71 -17.70 2.77
CA PHE A 137 16.10 -18.04 3.08
C PHE A 137 17.06 -16.84 3.23
N GLU A 138 16.58 -15.60 3.14
CA GLU A 138 17.32 -14.41 3.54
C GLU A 138 17.02 -14.06 5.00
N VAL A 139 18.00 -13.48 5.70
CA VAL A 139 17.77 -12.90 7.03
C VAL A 139 17.14 -11.54 6.83
N ALA A 140 15.96 -11.32 7.40
CA ALA A 140 15.28 -10.05 7.27
C ALA A 140 16.01 -8.94 8.03
N GLU A 141 16.32 -7.85 7.34
CA GLU A 141 16.96 -6.66 7.89
C GLU A 141 15.98 -5.48 7.95
N SER A 142 16.28 -4.49 8.79
CA SER A 142 15.48 -3.26 8.84
C SER A 142 15.64 -2.49 7.54
N GLN A 143 14.50 -2.16 6.92
CA GLN A 143 14.46 -1.43 5.65
C GLN A 143 13.71 -0.12 5.83
N THR A 144 14.10 0.89 5.06
CA THR A 144 13.43 2.19 5.04
C THR A 144 13.00 2.54 3.63
N GLY A 145 11.73 2.88 3.49
CA GLY A 145 11.12 3.34 2.27
C GLY A 145 10.65 4.79 2.39
N THR A 146 10.59 5.48 1.26
CA THR A 146 10.12 6.86 1.17
C THR A 146 9.14 7.00 0.03
N MET A 147 8.18 7.90 0.16
CA MET A 147 7.29 8.28 -0.92
C MET A 147 7.03 9.78 -0.95
N PHE A 148 7.07 10.34 -2.16
CA PHE A 148 6.69 11.71 -2.44
C PHE A 148 5.42 11.72 -3.29
N TYR A 149 4.51 12.61 -2.96
CA TYR A 149 3.27 12.80 -3.70
C TYR A 149 3.01 14.27 -3.91
N LEU A 150 2.84 14.69 -5.15
CA LEU A 150 2.62 16.07 -5.52
C LEU A 150 1.42 16.14 -6.45
N GLY A 151 0.62 17.19 -6.31
CA GLY A 151 -0.48 17.41 -7.23
C GLY A 151 -0.92 18.87 -7.27
N ALA A 152 -1.42 19.26 -8.42
CA ALA A 152 -2.00 20.57 -8.64
C ALA A 152 -3.25 20.46 -9.49
N ARG A 153 -4.23 21.31 -9.19
CA ARG A 153 -5.52 21.37 -9.86
C ARG A 153 -5.90 22.81 -10.11
N TYR A 154 -6.16 23.13 -11.37
CA TYR A 154 -6.68 24.42 -11.80
C TYR A 154 -8.21 24.36 -11.91
N ASN A 155 -8.89 25.27 -11.23
CA ASN A 155 -10.35 25.43 -11.28
C ASN A 155 -10.72 26.48 -12.34
N LEU A 156 -11.26 26.03 -13.47
CA LEU A 156 -11.83 26.90 -14.51
C LEU A 156 -13.27 27.28 -14.15
N SER A 157 -13.78 28.34 -14.79
CA SER A 157 -15.21 28.72 -14.93
C SER A 157 -16.13 28.32 -13.77
N ASP A 158 -16.48 29.24 -12.86
CA ASP A 158 -17.41 29.00 -11.71
C ASP A 158 -17.16 27.68 -10.95
N GLU A 159 -15.91 27.20 -10.93
CA GLU A 159 -15.48 25.91 -10.40
C GLU A 159 -16.19 24.67 -10.99
N LYS A 160 -16.81 24.80 -12.18
CA LYS A 160 -17.50 23.69 -12.84
C LYS A 160 -16.53 22.72 -13.49
N THR A 161 -15.46 23.23 -14.11
CA THR A 161 -14.44 22.40 -14.76
C THR A 161 -13.14 22.50 -13.98
N LYS A 162 -12.52 21.37 -13.72
CA LYS A 162 -11.26 21.28 -12.99
C LYS A 162 -10.29 20.42 -13.78
N ILE A 163 -9.07 20.89 -13.97
CA ILE A 163 -8.01 20.15 -14.63
C ILE A 163 -6.93 19.89 -13.59
N GLY A 164 -6.54 18.64 -13.40
CA GLY A 164 -5.57 18.24 -12.40
C GLY A 164 -4.45 17.40 -12.98
N VAL A 165 -3.28 17.51 -12.35
CA VAL A 165 -2.12 16.67 -12.59
C VAL A 165 -1.53 16.23 -11.25
N GLU A 166 -1.10 15.00 -11.18
CA GLU A 166 -0.56 14.39 -9.96
C GLU A 166 0.65 13.50 -10.30
N TYR A 167 1.61 13.46 -9.39
CA TYR A 167 2.84 12.67 -9.52
C TYR A 167 3.17 12.02 -8.19
N ASN A 168 3.38 10.70 -8.19
CA ASN A 168 3.92 9.98 -7.05
C ASN A 168 5.21 9.24 -7.37
N GLN A 169 6.10 9.19 -6.40
CA GLN A 169 7.35 8.44 -6.46
C GLN A 169 7.56 7.66 -5.16
N GLY A 170 7.68 6.34 -5.23
CA GLY A 170 8.02 5.47 -4.11
C GLY A 170 9.38 4.82 -4.30
N SER A 171 10.18 4.71 -3.24
CA SER A 171 11.47 4.00 -3.27
C SER A 171 11.31 2.48 -3.20
N GLU A 172 12.40 1.74 -3.39
CA GLU A 172 12.44 0.27 -3.40
C GLU A 172 11.71 -0.38 -2.22
N TYR A 173 11.94 0.09 -1.00
CA TYR A 173 11.33 -0.46 0.22
C TYR A 173 10.10 0.32 0.69
N TRP A 174 9.54 1.20 -0.13
CA TRP A 174 8.31 1.90 0.20
C TRP A 174 7.16 0.92 0.42
N PHE A 175 6.40 1.17 1.48
CA PHE A 175 5.24 0.40 1.84
C PHE A 175 4.19 1.27 2.54
N ASN A 176 2.93 1.02 2.20
CA ASN A 176 1.76 1.52 2.90
C ASN A 176 0.70 0.41 2.99
N PHE A 177 -0.26 0.57 3.90
CA PHE A 177 -1.37 -0.38 4.06
C PHE A 177 -2.52 -0.09 3.08
N ALA A 178 -2.18 0.05 1.79
CA ALA A 178 -3.17 0.18 0.72
C ALA A 178 -3.36 -1.13 -0.06
N ALA A 179 -2.75 -2.24 0.39
CA ALA A 179 -3.06 -3.57 -0.12
C ALA A 179 -4.57 -3.83 -0.01
N SER A 180 -5.17 -4.34 -1.09
CA SER A 180 -6.63 -4.50 -1.27
C SER A 180 -7.42 -3.20 -1.47
N SER A 181 -6.80 -2.11 -1.93
CA SER A 181 -7.59 -1.04 -2.55
C SER A 181 -8.18 -1.51 -3.89
N ASP A 182 -9.40 -1.06 -4.18
CA ASP A 182 -10.14 -1.41 -5.40
C ASP A 182 -9.66 -0.60 -6.64
N ASP A 183 -8.34 -0.50 -6.83
CA ASP A 183 -7.76 0.11 -8.04
C ASP A 183 -7.65 -0.94 -9.16
N ILE A 184 -7.86 -0.52 -10.41
CA ILE A 184 -7.88 -1.44 -11.57
C ILE A 184 -6.53 -2.15 -11.74
N ILE A 185 -5.43 -1.42 -11.56
CA ILE A 185 -4.07 -1.93 -11.74
C ILE A 185 -3.39 -2.12 -10.39
N SER A 186 -3.23 -1.02 -9.65
CA SER A 186 -2.60 -0.98 -8.34
C SER A 186 -2.86 0.39 -7.72
N PRO A 187 -3.00 0.49 -6.39
CA PRO A 187 -2.98 1.77 -5.71
C PRO A 187 -1.77 2.58 -6.12
N LYS A 188 -2.01 3.75 -6.73
CA LYS A 188 -0.93 4.62 -7.22
C LYS A 188 0.07 4.97 -6.13
N THR A 189 -0.39 5.15 -4.90
CA THR A 189 0.43 5.49 -3.73
C THR A 189 1.31 4.34 -3.23
N SER A 190 1.07 3.10 -3.66
CA SER A 190 1.87 1.92 -3.30
C SER A 190 2.96 1.60 -4.32
N THR A 191 3.00 2.31 -5.46
CA THR A 191 3.94 2.05 -6.53
C THR A 191 5.38 2.34 -6.08
N ARG A 192 6.24 1.32 -6.19
CA ARG A 192 7.71 1.41 -6.07
C ARG A 192 8.27 1.78 -7.44
N GLY A 193 8.53 3.06 -7.64
CA GLY A 193 8.74 3.68 -8.95
C GLY A 193 7.93 4.97 -9.04
N ASN A 194 7.42 5.28 -10.23
CA ASN A 194 6.82 6.58 -10.55
C ASN A 194 5.46 6.44 -11.23
N VAL A 195 4.49 7.27 -10.85
CA VAL A 195 3.18 7.33 -11.51
C VAL A 195 2.84 8.78 -11.82
N PHE A 196 2.28 8.99 -13.00
CA PHE A 196 1.74 10.28 -13.44
C PHE A 196 0.24 10.13 -13.69
N GLU A 197 -0.56 11.04 -13.16
CA GLU A 197 -1.99 11.14 -13.46
C GLU A 197 -2.30 12.52 -14.04
N GLY A 198 -3.11 12.55 -15.10
CA GLY A 198 -3.77 13.75 -15.58
C GLY A 198 -5.27 13.51 -15.63
N TYR A 199 -6.07 14.48 -15.18
CA TYR A 199 -7.51 14.35 -15.20
C TYR A 199 -8.25 15.65 -15.45
N VAL A 200 -9.47 15.52 -15.96
CA VAL A 200 -10.44 16.59 -16.08
C VAL A 200 -11.72 16.15 -15.40
N THR A 201 -12.24 16.99 -14.52
CA THR A 201 -13.55 16.82 -13.90
C THR A 201 -14.47 17.93 -14.37
N HIS A 202 -15.68 17.59 -14.80
CA HIS A 202 -16.69 18.56 -15.21
C HIS A 202 -18.02 18.32 -14.50
N ARG A 203 -18.54 19.37 -13.89
CA ARG A 203 -19.87 19.38 -13.26
C ARG A 203 -20.92 19.78 -14.31
N ILE A 204 -21.62 18.78 -14.85
CA ILE A 204 -22.69 18.97 -15.85
C ILE A 204 -23.88 19.70 -15.19
N THR A 205 -24.32 19.24 -14.03
CA THR A 205 -25.34 19.90 -13.19
C THR A 205 -24.93 19.81 -11.72
N LYS A 206 -25.67 20.45 -10.80
CA LYS A 206 -25.38 20.37 -9.36
C LYS A 206 -25.29 18.94 -8.80
N ARG A 207 -25.92 17.96 -9.47
CA ARG A 207 -25.99 16.56 -9.02
C ARG A 207 -25.16 15.61 -9.87
N PHE A 208 -24.68 16.02 -11.05
CA PHE A 208 -23.98 15.16 -11.98
C PHE A 208 -22.58 15.69 -12.28
N ILE A 209 -21.59 14.84 -12.01
CA ILE A 209 -20.16 15.14 -12.21
C ILE A 209 -19.55 14.02 -13.05
N THR A 210 -18.81 14.39 -14.09
CA THR A 210 -18.00 13.47 -14.87
C THR A 210 -16.52 13.68 -14.57
N LYS A 211 -15.74 12.60 -14.57
CA LYS A 211 -14.27 12.64 -14.55
C LYS A 211 -13.74 11.81 -15.71
N VAL A 212 -12.78 12.36 -16.43
CA VAL A 212 -11.91 11.62 -17.35
C VAL A 212 -10.50 11.68 -16.77
N GLY A 213 -9.87 10.54 -16.58
CA GLY A 213 -8.52 10.44 -16.04
C GLY A 213 -7.66 9.53 -16.88
N TYR A 214 -6.38 9.85 -16.97
CA TYR A 214 -5.34 9.00 -17.53
C TYR A 214 -4.22 8.85 -16.51
N ILE A 215 -3.84 7.60 -16.23
CA ILE A 215 -2.78 7.27 -15.29
C ILE A 215 -1.72 6.44 -16.03
N ARG A 216 -0.46 6.81 -15.83
CA ARG A 216 0.69 6.06 -16.33
C ARG A 216 1.56 5.61 -15.18
N TYR A 217 1.66 4.30 -15.02
CA TYR A 217 2.52 3.64 -14.04
C TYR A 217 3.85 3.26 -14.68
N ASN A 218 4.95 3.54 -13.99
CA ASN A 218 6.28 3.02 -14.28
C ASN A 218 6.81 2.40 -13.00
N PHE A 219 6.86 1.07 -12.95
CA PHE A 219 7.38 0.35 -11.81
C PHE A 219 8.88 0.15 -12.01
N ASP A 220 9.65 0.49 -10.99
CA ASP A 220 11.09 0.25 -10.97
C ASP A 220 11.39 -1.07 -10.23
N TYR A 221 10.56 -1.40 -9.23
CA TYR A 221 10.75 -2.57 -8.37
C TYR A 221 9.50 -3.45 -8.27
N SER A 222 9.72 -4.74 -8.01
CA SER A 222 8.68 -5.73 -7.74
C SER A 222 7.96 -5.51 -6.40
N GLY A 223 6.79 -6.15 -6.25
CA GLY A 223 6.12 -6.26 -4.96
C GLY A 223 5.54 -4.94 -4.42
N SER A 224 5.22 -3.98 -5.30
CA SER A 224 4.53 -2.75 -4.89
C SER A 224 3.29 -3.06 -4.05
N GLY A 225 3.19 -2.45 -2.86
CA GLY A 225 2.11 -2.71 -1.91
C GLY A 225 2.23 -4.00 -1.08
N TRP A 226 3.32 -4.77 -1.22
CA TRP A 226 3.56 -6.00 -0.46
C TRP A 226 4.68 -5.84 0.57
N HIS A 227 4.45 -6.36 1.78
CA HIS A 227 5.45 -6.44 2.85
C HIS A 227 6.22 -7.77 2.87
N LEU A 228 5.83 -8.72 2.02
CA LEU A 228 6.43 -10.05 1.87
C LEU A 228 7.37 -10.10 0.68
N GLY A 229 8.54 -10.72 0.87
CA GLY A 229 9.58 -10.83 -0.15
C GLY A 229 10.43 -9.59 -0.28
N ARG A 230 11.64 -9.76 -0.85
CA ARG A 230 12.52 -8.63 -1.15
C ARG A 230 12.03 -7.95 -2.43
N PRO A 231 11.77 -6.63 -2.42
CA PRO A 231 11.63 -5.88 -3.67
C PRO A 231 12.89 -6.08 -4.52
N LYS A 232 12.73 -6.24 -5.82
CA LYS A 232 13.85 -6.35 -6.76
C LYS A 232 13.61 -5.51 -7.98
N ASP A 233 14.69 -5.05 -8.60
CA ASP A 233 14.65 -4.53 -9.96
C ASP A 233 13.92 -5.51 -10.88
N LEU A 234 13.10 -4.98 -11.79
CA LEU A 234 12.29 -5.82 -12.67
C LEU A 234 13.10 -6.65 -13.68
N ASN A 235 14.40 -6.36 -13.82
CA ASN A 235 15.33 -7.14 -14.63
C ASN A 235 15.97 -8.32 -13.86
N GLU A 236 15.78 -8.39 -12.55
CA GLU A 236 16.29 -9.48 -11.71
C GLU A 236 15.28 -10.63 -11.57
N ARG A 237 15.79 -11.82 -11.25
CA ARG A 237 14.95 -12.98 -10.96
C ARG A 237 14.23 -12.78 -9.63
N GLN A 238 12.92 -12.59 -9.72
CA GLN A 238 12.02 -12.56 -8.58
C GLN A 238 11.87 -13.97 -8.00
N VAL A 239 12.03 -14.10 -6.68
CA VAL A 239 11.88 -15.37 -5.96
C VAL A 239 10.40 -15.65 -5.69
N LEU A 240 9.68 -14.63 -5.22
CA LEU A 240 8.22 -14.68 -5.11
C LEU A 240 7.57 -14.26 -6.43
N GLY A 241 6.70 -15.12 -6.95
CA GLY A 241 6.02 -14.93 -8.24
C GLY A 241 4.85 -13.95 -8.16
N PHE A 242 5.06 -12.74 -7.66
CA PHE A 242 4.06 -11.67 -7.76
C PHE A 242 4.28 -10.90 -9.08
N PRO A 243 3.50 -11.20 -10.14
CA PRO A 243 3.69 -10.55 -11.42
C PRO A 243 3.56 -9.04 -11.25
N THR A 244 4.61 -8.31 -11.64
CA THR A 244 4.65 -6.85 -11.60
C THR A 244 4.80 -6.34 -13.02
N TYR A 245 3.94 -5.41 -13.43
CA TYR A 245 4.07 -4.74 -14.72
C TYR A 245 5.34 -3.89 -14.73
N THR A 246 6.04 -3.78 -15.86
CA THR A 246 7.08 -2.75 -16.01
C THR A 246 6.46 -1.37 -16.20
N LYS A 247 5.44 -1.31 -17.06
CA LYS A 247 4.66 -0.12 -17.34
C LYS A 247 3.20 -0.51 -17.49
N ALA A 248 2.31 0.36 -17.07
CA ALA A 248 0.89 0.17 -17.28
C ALA A 248 0.20 1.52 -17.52
N ASP A 249 -0.79 1.54 -18.38
CA ASP A 249 -1.53 2.73 -18.77
C ASP A 249 -3.02 2.48 -18.49
N GLU A 250 -3.68 3.42 -17.82
CA GLU A 250 -5.09 3.36 -17.48
C GLU A 250 -5.82 4.59 -18.01
N LEU A 251 -6.94 4.39 -18.71
CA LEU A 251 -7.85 5.45 -19.11
C LEU A 251 -9.21 5.17 -18.48
N THR A 252 -9.70 6.12 -17.68
CA THR A 252 -10.90 5.94 -16.88
C THR A 252 -11.91 7.05 -17.15
N LEU A 253 -13.16 6.64 -17.40
CA LEU A 253 -14.32 7.52 -17.49
C LEU A 253 -15.24 7.21 -16.30
N SER A 254 -15.49 8.20 -15.46
CA SER A 254 -16.34 8.08 -14.29
C SER A 254 -17.51 9.05 -14.34
N PHE A 255 -18.68 8.59 -13.88
CA PHE A 255 -19.89 9.39 -13.74
C PHE A 255 -20.41 9.26 -12.31
N MET A 256 -20.60 10.39 -11.64
CA MET A 256 -21.10 10.46 -10.27
C MET A 256 -22.43 11.19 -10.23
N ALA A 257 -23.44 10.54 -9.65
CA ALA A 257 -24.76 11.10 -9.39
C ALA A 257 -24.97 11.24 -7.88
N ARG A 258 -25.31 12.45 -7.42
CA ARG A 258 -25.75 12.69 -6.04
C ARG A 258 -27.27 12.72 -5.99
N PHE A 259 -27.86 11.73 -5.31
CA PHE A 259 -29.30 11.63 -5.05
C PHE A 259 -29.67 12.31 -3.71
#